data_AF-A0A6F8PT70-F1
#
_entry.id   AF-A0A6F8PT70-F1
#
_cell.length_a   1.000
_cell.length_b   1.000
_cell.length_c   1.000
_cell.angle_alpha   90.00
_cell.angle_beta   90.00
_cell.angle_gamma   90.00
#
_symmetry.space_group_name_H-M   'P 1'
#
loop_
_entity.id
_entity.type
_entity.pdbx_description
1 polymer ?
#
loop_
_entity_poly.entity_id
_entity_poly.type
_entity_poly.pdbx_seq_one_letter_code
_entity_poly.pdbx_strand_id
1 'polypeptide(L)'
;MAKRILWRPSSPHLSVFSSIQKWLLALIFFVATASYALNQVMLDFSRFYNAVSSEYGEQRGRLAKTWQTTLEQMQGMSDLQKLQEANTFVNKVVYYQSDMSNNRVADHWSSLAETFGKGVGDCEDYAIAKYVTLRLAGVADEHLRLIYVKAFYAGRTQAHMVLGYYATPDAMPLILDNLIGEVKPASQRSDLNPVFSFNSRGLWAGLSKATTSNPMARLSRWQQVVTKLKQEGISL
;
A
#
# COMPACT_ATOMS: atom_id res chain seq x y z
N MET A 1 30.54 -83.78 -18.08
CA MET A 1 30.62 -82.61 -17.17
C MET A 1 30.59 -81.34 -18.02
N ALA A 2 29.52 -80.54 -17.96
CA ALA A 2 29.49 -79.20 -18.55
C ALA A 2 28.70 -78.27 -17.60
N LYS A 3 29.40 -77.31 -16.99
CA LYS A 3 28.84 -76.35 -16.03
C LYS A 3 28.08 -75.25 -16.77
N ARG A 4 26.81 -75.05 -16.38
CA ARG A 4 25.99 -73.86 -16.70
C ARG A 4 26.68 -72.59 -16.19
N ILE A 5 26.82 -71.59 -17.05
CA ILE A 5 27.15 -70.21 -16.66
C ILE A 5 25.87 -69.38 -16.83
N LEU A 6 25.27 -68.98 -15.71
CA LEU A 6 24.16 -68.03 -15.66
C LEU A 6 24.74 -66.62 -15.61
N TRP A 7 24.52 -65.85 -16.66
CA TRP A 7 24.84 -64.42 -16.70
C TRP A 7 23.70 -63.64 -16.03
N ARG A 8 24.00 -62.91 -14.94
CA ARG A 8 23.11 -61.89 -14.36
C ARG A 8 23.61 -60.51 -14.77
N PRO A 9 22.80 -59.65 -15.40
CA PRO A 9 23.12 -58.24 -15.50
C PRO A 9 22.81 -57.54 -14.18
N SER A 10 23.83 -56.93 -13.59
CA SER A 10 23.68 -55.92 -12.55
C SER A 10 23.59 -54.55 -13.21
N SER A 11 22.45 -53.86 -13.09
CA SER A 11 22.29 -52.46 -13.50
C SER A 11 22.37 -51.56 -12.26
N PRO A 12 23.34 -50.63 -12.14
CA PRO A 12 23.32 -49.65 -11.08
C PRO A 12 23.21 -48.23 -11.66
N HIS A 13 22.08 -47.81 -12.22
CA HIS A 13 21.93 -46.43 -12.70
C HIS A 13 20.49 -45.92 -12.63
N LEU A 14 19.91 -45.79 -11.43
CA LEU A 14 18.64 -45.04 -11.25
C LEU A 14 18.55 -44.20 -9.96
N SER A 15 19.62 -44.04 -9.17
CA SER A 15 19.55 -43.27 -7.91
C SER A 15 19.97 -41.79 -8.01
N VAL A 16 20.82 -41.43 -8.97
CA VAL A 16 21.43 -40.08 -9.05
C VAL A 16 20.42 -39.00 -9.49
N PHE A 17 19.49 -39.34 -10.40
CA PHE A 17 18.44 -38.41 -10.87
C PHE A 17 17.46 -38.01 -9.75
N SER A 18 17.24 -38.87 -8.75
CA SER A 18 16.33 -38.59 -7.63
C SER A 18 16.89 -37.57 -6.63
N SER A 19 18.22 -37.50 -6.49
CA SER A 19 18.88 -36.61 -5.54
C SER A 19 18.91 -35.16 -6.06
N ILE A 20 19.22 -34.97 -7.34
CA ILE A 20 19.25 -33.65 -7.98
C ILE A 20 17.86 -33.01 -7.97
N GLN A 21 16.80 -33.80 -8.22
CA GLN A 21 15.43 -33.32 -8.18
C GLN A 21 14.99 -32.89 -6.77
N LYS A 22 15.44 -33.58 -5.71
CA LYS A 22 15.19 -33.19 -4.31
C LYS A 22 15.89 -31.88 -3.95
N TRP A 23 17.13 -31.68 -4.39
CA TRP A 23 17.87 -30.43 -4.16
C TRP A 23 17.28 -29.26 -4.94
N LEU A 24 16.81 -29.49 -6.18
CA LEU A 24 16.09 -28.48 -6.96
C LEU A 24 14.77 -28.08 -6.30
N LEU A 25 13.98 -29.04 -5.81
CA LEU A 25 12.73 -28.74 -5.11
C LEU A 25 12.98 -28.01 -3.78
N ALA A 26 14.01 -28.41 -3.02
CA ALA A 26 14.40 -27.72 -1.80
C ALA A 26 14.90 -26.28 -2.07
N LEU A 27 15.64 -26.08 -3.17
CA LEU A 27 16.09 -24.75 -3.59
C LEU A 27 14.91 -23.88 -4.05
N ILE A 28 13.98 -24.43 -4.84
CA ILE A 28 12.76 -23.71 -5.25
C ILE A 28 11.93 -23.34 -4.03
N PHE A 29 11.76 -24.25 -3.07
CA PHE A 29 11.06 -23.98 -1.83
C PHE A 29 11.77 -22.91 -0.98
N PHE A 30 13.10 -22.97 -0.85
CA PHE A 30 13.89 -21.98 -0.13
C PHE A 30 13.87 -20.60 -0.80
N VAL A 31 13.95 -20.54 -2.13
CA VAL A 31 13.83 -19.29 -2.89
C VAL A 31 12.41 -18.74 -2.76
N ALA A 32 11.38 -19.58 -2.85
CA ALA A 32 9.99 -19.16 -2.67
C ALA A 32 9.73 -18.61 -1.25
N THR A 33 10.25 -19.26 -0.19
CA THR A 33 10.09 -18.78 1.19
C THR A 33 10.92 -17.52 1.46
N ALA A 34 12.14 -17.43 0.93
CA ALA A 34 12.97 -16.22 1.03
C ALA A 34 12.36 -15.03 0.28
N SER A 35 11.78 -15.25 -0.91
CA SER A 35 11.03 -14.21 -1.65
C SER A 35 9.75 -13.78 -0.93
N TYR A 36 9.06 -14.70 -0.25
CA TYR A 36 7.92 -14.37 0.61
C TYR A 36 8.33 -13.52 1.82
N ALA A 37 9.50 -13.80 2.42
CA ALA A 37 10.01 -13.03 3.56
C ALA A 37 10.45 -11.61 3.18
N LEU A 38 10.88 -11.38 1.93
CA LEU A 38 11.35 -10.07 1.44
C LEU A 38 10.23 -9.08 1.07
N ASN A 39 8.97 -9.53 0.97
CA ASN A 39 7.80 -8.70 0.62
C ASN A 39 6.85 -8.48 1.81
N GLN A 40 7.31 -8.68 3.05
CA GLN A 40 6.46 -8.50 4.21
C GLN A 40 6.30 -7.01 4.54
N VAL A 41 5.05 -6.55 4.50
CA VAL A 41 4.67 -5.29 5.12
C VAL A 41 4.87 -5.44 6.63
N MET A 42 5.63 -4.55 7.26
CA MET A 42 6.02 -4.67 8.67
C MET A 42 5.74 -3.37 9.42
N LEU A 43 5.23 -3.50 10.65
CA LEU A 43 5.02 -2.42 11.60
C LEU A 43 5.80 -2.69 12.89
N ASP A 44 6.85 -1.91 13.13
CA ASP A 44 7.41 -1.69 14.45
C ASP A 44 6.56 -0.64 15.17
N PHE A 45 5.52 -1.11 15.87
CA PHE A 45 4.57 -0.22 16.50
C PHE A 45 5.21 0.64 17.60
N SER A 46 6.19 0.13 18.33
CA SER A 46 6.89 0.90 19.36
C SER A 46 7.60 2.11 18.75
N ARG A 47 8.25 1.93 17.60
CA ARG A 47 8.88 3.02 16.86
C ARG A 47 7.85 4.01 16.33
N PHE A 48 6.76 3.54 15.76
CA PHE A 48 5.70 4.40 15.26
C PHE A 48 5.04 5.21 16.38
N TYR A 49 4.71 4.55 17.50
CA TYR A 49 4.17 5.19 18.69
C TYR A 49 5.09 6.32 19.17
N ASN A 50 6.39 6.05 19.28
CA ASN A 50 7.36 7.05 19.72
C ASN A 50 7.50 8.22 18.73
N ALA A 51 7.48 7.94 17.42
CA ALA A 51 7.49 8.99 16.40
C ALA A 51 6.29 9.95 16.53
N VAL A 52 5.13 9.42 16.91
CA VAL A 52 3.92 10.23 17.14
C VAL A 52 3.92 10.91 18.52
N SER A 53 4.18 10.16 19.59
CA SER A 53 3.98 10.65 20.96
C SER A 53 5.06 11.63 21.41
N SER A 54 6.30 11.44 20.98
CA SER A 54 7.42 12.31 21.39
C SER A 54 7.34 13.71 20.76
N GLU A 55 6.90 13.79 19.51
CA GLU A 55 6.82 15.06 18.77
C GLU A 55 5.46 15.75 18.96
N TYR A 56 4.36 14.99 19.00
CA TYR A 56 3.00 15.54 18.99
C TYR A 56 2.21 15.28 20.29
N GLY A 57 2.84 14.66 21.29
CA GLY A 57 2.30 14.45 22.63
C GLY A 57 1.49 13.16 22.82
N GLU A 58 1.33 12.76 24.08
CA GLU A 58 0.70 11.50 24.48
C GLU A 58 -0.75 11.32 24.01
N GLN A 59 -1.49 12.41 23.79
CA GLN A 59 -2.83 12.32 23.21
C GLN A 59 -2.80 11.74 21.80
N ARG A 60 -1.83 12.13 20.99
CA ARG A 60 -1.63 11.60 19.64
C ARG A 60 -1.03 10.19 19.68
N GLY A 61 -0.19 9.90 20.68
CA GLY A 61 0.24 8.53 20.98
C GLY A 61 -0.95 7.57 21.24
N ARG A 62 -1.98 8.03 21.96
CA ARG A 62 -3.22 7.24 22.14
C ARG A 62 -3.95 6.98 20.82
N LEU A 63 -3.97 7.95 19.90
CA LEU A 63 -4.51 7.74 18.56
C LEU A 63 -3.73 6.65 17.80
N ALA A 64 -2.40 6.64 17.90
CA ALA A 64 -1.59 5.57 17.31
C ALA A 64 -1.94 4.19 17.88
N LYS A 65 -2.21 4.08 19.20
CA LYS A 65 -2.71 2.84 19.82
C LYS A 65 -4.08 2.44 19.29
N THR A 66 -5.01 3.39 19.17
CA THR A 66 -6.33 3.12 18.56
C THR A 66 -6.18 2.60 17.13
N TRP A 67 -5.29 3.22 16.34
CA TRP A 67 -5.00 2.78 14.97
C TRP A 67 -4.43 1.35 14.94
N GLN A 68 -3.52 0.99 15.83
CA GLN A 68 -3.02 -0.39 15.95
C GLN A 68 -4.15 -1.38 16.23
N THR A 69 -5.03 -1.08 17.19
CA THR A 69 -6.19 -1.93 17.48
C THR A 69 -7.12 -2.06 16.27
N THR A 70 -7.33 -0.98 15.50
CA THR A 70 -8.09 -1.02 14.25
C THR A 70 -7.42 -1.95 13.23
N LEU A 71 -6.09 -1.89 13.06
CA LEU A 71 -5.35 -2.78 12.16
C LEU A 71 -5.51 -4.27 12.56
N GLU A 72 -5.47 -4.58 13.85
CA GLU A 72 -5.66 -5.93 14.37
C GLU A 72 -7.07 -6.46 14.06
N GLN A 73 -8.10 -5.62 14.26
CA GLN A 73 -9.49 -5.96 13.93
C GLN A 73 -9.69 -6.19 12.42
N MET A 74 -8.98 -5.42 11.59
CA MET A 74 -9.07 -5.53 10.13
C MET A 74 -8.50 -6.85 9.59
N GLN A 75 -7.61 -7.56 10.31
CA GLN A 75 -6.99 -8.81 9.80
C GLN A 75 -8.01 -9.89 9.43
N GLY A 76 -9.15 -9.96 10.15
CA GLY A 76 -10.22 -10.92 9.89
C GLY A 76 -11.30 -10.46 8.90
N MET A 77 -11.18 -9.25 8.36
CA MET A 77 -12.20 -8.64 7.50
C MET A 77 -12.02 -8.99 6.02
N SER A 78 -13.11 -8.96 5.26
CA SER A 78 -13.04 -8.94 3.79
C SER A 78 -12.38 -7.65 3.29
N ASP A 79 -11.83 -7.67 2.08
CA ASP A 79 -11.23 -6.48 1.48
C ASP A 79 -12.18 -5.29 1.47
N LEU A 80 -13.45 -5.47 1.09
CA LEU A 80 -14.43 -4.39 1.07
C LEU A 80 -14.63 -3.76 2.46
N GLN A 81 -14.69 -4.58 3.51
CA GLN A 81 -14.78 -4.10 4.89
C GLN A 81 -13.51 -3.35 5.31
N LYS A 82 -12.32 -3.84 4.93
CA LYS A 82 -11.05 -3.13 5.16
C LYS A 82 -11.05 -1.76 4.48
N LEU A 83 -11.53 -1.66 3.24
CA LEU A 83 -11.64 -0.38 2.52
C LEU A 83 -12.55 0.60 3.28
N GLN A 84 -13.71 0.14 3.73
CA GLN A 84 -14.66 0.95 4.49
C GLN A 84 -14.09 1.42 5.83
N GLU A 85 -13.44 0.52 6.57
CA GLU A 85 -12.85 0.81 7.88
C GLU A 85 -11.68 1.79 7.75
N ALA A 86 -10.75 1.55 6.82
CA ALA A 86 -9.64 2.46 6.57
C ALA A 86 -10.12 3.85 6.12
N ASN A 87 -11.10 3.92 5.23
CA ASN A 87 -11.66 5.19 4.77
C ASN A 87 -12.32 5.96 5.92
N THR A 88 -13.13 5.27 6.73
CA THR A 88 -13.86 5.84 7.85
C THR A 88 -12.90 6.31 8.95
N PHE A 89 -11.93 5.48 9.32
CA PHE A 89 -10.94 5.79 10.34
C PHE A 89 -10.16 7.05 9.97
N VAL A 90 -9.55 7.09 8.79
CA VAL A 90 -8.73 8.24 8.36
C VAL A 90 -9.58 9.50 8.24
N ASN A 91 -10.77 9.42 7.63
CA ASN A 91 -11.66 10.57 7.49
C ASN A 91 -12.16 11.12 8.85
N LYS A 92 -12.14 10.31 9.91
CA LYS A 92 -12.55 10.72 11.25
C LYS A 92 -11.43 11.40 12.03
N VAL A 93 -10.19 10.95 11.84
CA VAL A 93 -9.06 11.35 12.72
C VAL A 93 -8.18 12.44 12.10
N VAL A 94 -8.32 12.69 10.81
CA VAL A 94 -7.66 13.77 10.08
C VAL A 94 -8.69 14.85 9.76
N TYR A 95 -8.34 16.11 10.02
CA TYR A 95 -9.12 17.26 9.59
C TYR A 95 -8.49 17.89 8.34
N TYR A 96 -9.32 18.30 7.38
CA TYR A 96 -8.80 18.86 6.13
C TYR A 96 -8.17 20.24 6.36
N GLN A 97 -6.90 20.38 5.99
CA GLN A 97 -6.20 21.66 5.99
C GLN A 97 -5.16 21.69 4.88
N SER A 98 -5.09 22.78 4.12
CA SER A 98 -4.11 22.90 3.03
C SER A 98 -2.68 22.96 3.56
N ASP A 99 -1.74 22.48 2.76
CA ASP A 99 -0.32 22.54 3.07
C ASP A 99 0.22 23.93 3.36
N MET A 100 -0.26 24.96 2.66
CA MET A 100 0.17 26.33 2.95
C MET A 100 -0.21 26.77 4.37
N SER A 101 -1.33 26.30 4.90
CA SER A 101 -1.74 26.59 6.28
C SER A 101 -1.06 25.66 7.30
N ASN A 102 -0.88 24.38 6.95
CA ASN A 102 -0.33 23.35 7.84
C ASN A 102 1.22 23.39 7.90
N ASN A 103 1.85 23.33 6.72
CA ASN A 103 3.28 23.12 6.53
C ASN A 103 4.05 24.38 6.10
N ARG A 104 3.34 25.47 5.76
CA ARG A 104 3.90 26.74 5.23
C ARG A 104 4.69 26.58 3.92
N VAL A 105 4.55 25.44 3.27
CA VAL A 105 5.15 25.09 1.98
C VAL A 105 4.02 24.55 1.13
N ALA A 106 4.05 24.79 -0.18
CA ALA A 106 3.08 24.18 -1.07
C ALA A 106 3.44 22.71 -1.31
N ASP A 107 2.44 21.83 -1.31
CA ASP A 107 2.56 20.49 -1.86
C ASP A 107 3.53 19.57 -1.09
N HIS A 108 3.39 19.58 0.24
CA HIS A 108 4.11 18.79 1.21
C HIS A 108 3.36 17.48 1.47
N TRP A 109 4.01 16.36 1.16
CA TRP A 109 3.40 15.05 1.41
C TRP A 109 3.81 14.57 2.80
N SER A 110 2.84 14.58 3.71
CA SER A 110 3.04 14.16 5.09
C SER A 110 3.19 12.65 5.17
N SER A 111 4.08 12.19 6.05
CA SER A 111 4.14 10.79 6.47
C SER A 111 2.93 10.43 7.34
N LEU A 112 2.84 9.15 7.74
CA LEU A 112 1.76 8.71 8.61
C LEU A 112 1.90 9.30 10.02
N ALA A 113 3.12 9.36 10.57
CA ALA A 113 3.34 9.99 11.86
C ALA A 113 3.05 11.50 11.83
N GLU A 114 3.43 12.21 10.75
CA GLU A 114 3.10 13.63 10.57
C GLU A 114 1.58 13.83 10.48
N THR A 115 0.89 13.02 9.68
CA THR A 115 -0.57 13.12 9.48
C THR A 115 -1.34 12.83 10.77
N PHE A 116 -1.04 11.74 11.48
CA PHE A 116 -1.73 11.39 12.72
C PHE A 116 -1.30 12.26 13.90
N GLY A 117 -0.03 12.68 13.93
CA GLY A 117 0.52 13.57 14.94
C GLY A 117 -0.11 14.97 14.88
N LYS A 118 -0.15 15.58 13.69
CA LYS A 118 -0.81 16.87 13.51
C LYS A 118 -2.33 16.74 13.56
N GLY A 119 -2.88 15.61 13.12
CA GLY A 119 -4.31 15.37 12.97
C GLY A 119 -4.93 16.23 11.86
N VAL A 120 -4.11 16.75 10.95
CA VAL A 120 -4.51 17.55 9.80
C VAL A 120 -3.69 17.12 8.59
N GLY A 121 -4.27 17.31 7.41
CA GLY A 121 -3.65 17.05 6.11
C GLY A 121 -4.58 17.47 4.98
N ASP A 122 -4.07 17.46 3.74
CA ASP A 122 -4.88 17.66 2.54
C ASP A 122 -5.08 16.36 1.75
N CYS A 123 -5.46 16.43 0.47
CA CYS A 123 -5.98 15.27 -0.23
C CYS A 123 -5.00 14.10 -0.36
N GLU A 124 -3.72 14.36 -0.60
CA GLU A 124 -2.67 13.34 -0.66
C GLU A 124 -2.44 12.67 0.68
N ASP A 125 -2.45 13.41 1.78
CA ASP A 125 -2.17 12.91 3.12
C ASP A 125 -3.23 11.89 3.55
N TYR A 126 -4.50 12.16 3.20
CA TYR A 126 -5.58 11.19 3.41
C TYR A 126 -5.40 9.95 2.54
N ALA A 127 -5.07 10.12 1.26
CA ALA A 127 -4.90 8.99 0.34
C ALA A 127 -3.72 8.10 0.77
N ILE A 128 -2.61 8.70 1.18
CA ILE A 128 -1.42 8.03 1.74
C ILE A 128 -1.76 7.30 3.03
N ALA A 129 -2.43 7.96 3.98
CA ALA A 129 -2.78 7.33 5.26
C ALA A 129 -3.70 6.11 5.07
N LYS A 130 -4.67 6.19 4.15
CA LYS A 130 -5.53 5.05 3.77
C LYS A 130 -4.73 3.95 3.09
N TYR A 131 -3.82 4.30 2.18
CA TYR A 131 -2.96 3.35 1.49
C TYR A 131 -2.11 2.55 2.49
N VAL A 132 -1.41 3.24 3.39
CA VAL A 132 -0.55 2.61 4.39
C VAL A 132 -1.37 1.71 5.32
N THR A 133 -2.52 2.20 5.79
CA THR A 133 -3.44 1.42 6.64
C THR A 133 -3.90 0.13 5.95
N LEU A 134 -4.27 0.19 4.66
CA LEU A 134 -4.73 -0.98 3.92
C LEU A 134 -3.60 -1.97 3.62
N ARG A 135 -2.40 -1.49 3.30
CA ARG A 135 -1.21 -2.35 3.13
C ARG A 135 -0.90 -3.10 4.42
N LEU A 136 -0.94 -2.43 5.56
CA LEU A 136 -0.75 -3.05 6.89
C LEU A 136 -1.87 -4.00 7.29
N ALA A 137 -3.10 -3.76 6.83
CA ALA A 137 -4.23 -4.67 6.96
C ALA A 137 -4.18 -5.86 5.97
N GLY A 138 -3.10 -6.01 5.19
CA GLY A 138 -2.86 -7.15 4.31
C GLY A 138 -3.46 -7.02 2.91
N VAL A 139 -3.93 -5.84 2.49
CA VAL A 139 -4.33 -5.62 1.08
C VAL A 139 -3.06 -5.55 0.22
N ALA A 140 -3.02 -6.34 -0.85
CA ALA A 140 -1.86 -6.39 -1.73
C ALA A 140 -1.67 -5.08 -2.51
N ASP A 141 -0.40 -4.73 -2.75
CA ASP A 141 -0.01 -3.50 -3.42
C ASP A 141 -0.64 -3.30 -4.81
N GLU A 142 -0.81 -4.38 -5.56
CA GLU A 142 -1.35 -4.36 -6.94
C GLU A 142 -2.78 -3.89 -7.00
N HIS A 143 -3.51 -4.08 -5.90
CA HIS A 143 -4.88 -3.65 -5.79
C HIS A 143 -4.98 -2.17 -5.45
N LEU A 144 -3.90 -1.50 -5.01
CA LEU A 144 -3.95 -0.12 -4.54
C LEU A 144 -3.18 0.81 -5.46
N ARG A 145 -3.81 1.93 -5.84
CA ARG A 145 -3.16 3.01 -6.59
C ARG A 145 -3.58 4.37 -6.05
N LEU A 146 -2.61 5.24 -5.75
CA LEU A 146 -2.85 6.66 -5.54
C LEU A 146 -3.18 7.29 -6.89
N ILE A 147 -4.30 7.99 -7.01
CA ILE A 147 -4.82 8.53 -8.26
C ILE A 147 -4.89 10.04 -8.16
N TYR A 148 -4.14 10.73 -9.03
CA TYR A 148 -4.24 12.16 -9.21
C TYR A 148 -5.37 12.47 -10.21
N VAL A 149 -6.29 13.33 -9.79
CA VAL A 149 -7.51 13.65 -10.54
C VAL A 149 -7.74 15.16 -10.57
N LYS A 150 -8.55 15.61 -11.52
CA LYS A 150 -9.23 16.90 -11.46
C LYS A 150 -10.61 16.67 -10.88
N ALA A 151 -10.86 17.17 -9.67
CA ALA A 151 -12.16 17.04 -9.01
C ALA A 151 -12.99 18.32 -9.23
N PHE A 152 -14.26 18.17 -9.62
CA PHE A 152 -15.25 19.24 -9.61
C PHE A 152 -16.00 19.23 -8.28
N TYR A 153 -15.66 20.15 -7.39
CA TYR A 153 -16.22 20.21 -6.04
C TYR A 153 -16.46 21.66 -5.65
N ALA A 154 -17.57 21.92 -4.93
CA ALA A 154 -17.97 23.27 -4.51
C ALA A 154 -17.98 24.30 -5.66
N GLY A 155 -18.42 23.90 -6.85
CA GLY A 155 -18.58 24.78 -8.02
C GLY A 155 -17.30 25.09 -8.79
N ARG A 156 -16.17 24.43 -8.49
CA ARG A 156 -14.91 24.64 -9.21
C ARG A 156 -14.16 23.34 -9.47
N THR A 157 -13.35 23.32 -10.53
CA THR A 157 -12.39 22.24 -10.77
C THR A 157 -11.08 22.52 -10.07
N GLN A 158 -10.57 21.56 -9.31
CA GLN A 158 -9.29 21.65 -8.62
C GLN A 158 -8.51 20.33 -8.71
N ALA A 159 -7.19 20.43 -8.54
CA ALA A 159 -6.36 19.25 -8.35
C ALA A 159 -6.79 18.51 -7.06
N HIS A 160 -6.80 17.18 -7.12
CA HIS A 160 -7.19 16.34 -5.99
C HIS A 160 -6.48 14.99 -6.07
N MET A 161 -6.41 14.28 -4.94
CA MET A 161 -5.87 12.93 -4.87
C MET A 161 -6.83 12.00 -4.13
N VAL A 162 -7.00 10.80 -4.67
CA VAL A 162 -7.82 9.74 -4.09
C VAL A 162 -7.06 8.42 -4.09
N LEU A 163 -7.53 7.45 -3.31
CA LEU A 163 -7.02 6.08 -3.35
C LEU A 163 -8.00 5.20 -4.13
N GLY A 164 -7.51 4.49 -5.13
CA GLY A 164 -8.27 3.49 -5.87
C GLY A 164 -7.93 2.07 -5.43
N TYR A 165 -8.95 1.24 -5.22
CA TYR A 165 -8.83 -0.20 -5.06
C TYR A 165 -9.33 -0.94 -6.30
N TYR A 166 -8.50 -1.83 -6.85
CA TYR A 166 -8.75 -2.63 -8.05
C TYR A 166 -8.81 -4.11 -7.66
N ALA A 167 -9.98 -4.74 -7.68
CA ALA A 167 -10.10 -6.17 -7.37
C ALA A 167 -9.27 -7.06 -8.32
N THR A 168 -9.17 -6.66 -9.58
CA THR A 168 -8.24 -7.19 -10.59
C THR A 168 -7.58 -6.02 -11.33
N PRO A 169 -6.43 -6.21 -12.01
CA PRO A 169 -5.72 -5.11 -12.68
C PRO A 169 -6.54 -4.29 -13.68
N ASP A 170 -7.57 -4.90 -14.28
CA ASP A 170 -8.51 -4.37 -15.28
C ASP A 170 -9.90 -4.01 -14.72
N ALA A 171 -10.17 -4.29 -13.45
CA ALA A 171 -11.44 -3.98 -12.83
C ALA A 171 -11.68 -2.46 -12.72
N MET A 172 -12.96 -2.08 -12.72
CA MET A 172 -13.38 -0.74 -12.29
C MET A 172 -12.97 -0.53 -10.83
N PRO A 173 -12.24 0.54 -10.49
CA PRO A 173 -11.81 0.72 -9.12
C PRO A 173 -12.93 1.24 -8.20
N LEU A 174 -12.84 0.84 -6.93
CA LEU A 174 -13.52 1.53 -5.83
C LEU A 174 -12.66 2.73 -5.38
N ILE A 175 -13.30 3.86 -5.13
CA ILE A 175 -12.64 5.12 -4.77
C ILE A 175 -12.83 5.41 -3.29
N LEU A 176 -11.72 5.63 -2.61
CA LEU A 176 -11.64 6.10 -1.23
C LEU A 176 -11.20 7.56 -1.26
N ASP A 177 -11.99 8.44 -0.65
CA ASP A 177 -11.87 9.90 -0.77
C ASP A 177 -12.13 10.57 0.58
N ASN A 178 -11.58 11.77 0.77
CA ASN A 178 -11.85 12.64 1.90
C ASN A 178 -13.01 13.62 1.63
N LEU A 179 -13.35 13.91 0.37
CA LEU A 179 -14.50 14.76 0.03
C LEU A 179 -15.84 14.05 0.22
N ILE A 180 -15.88 12.75 -0.09
CA ILE A 180 -17.06 11.89 0.06
C ILE A 180 -16.65 10.63 0.84
N GLY A 181 -17.27 10.42 2.00
CA GLY A 181 -16.91 9.31 2.90
C GLY A 181 -17.39 7.93 2.46
N GLU A 182 -18.33 7.85 1.52
CA GLU A 182 -18.76 6.59 0.93
C GLU A 182 -17.73 6.06 -0.07
N VAL A 183 -17.36 4.78 0.07
CA VAL A 183 -16.53 4.09 -0.92
C VAL A 183 -17.39 3.73 -2.12
N LYS A 184 -17.13 4.35 -3.27
CA LYS A 184 -17.96 4.22 -4.49
C LYS A 184 -17.15 3.73 -5.68
N PRO A 185 -17.74 2.97 -6.62
CA PRO A 185 -17.12 2.71 -7.91
C PRO A 185 -16.79 4.02 -8.64
N ALA A 186 -15.68 4.06 -9.38
CA ALA A 186 -15.28 5.28 -10.11
C ALA A 186 -16.33 5.76 -11.12
N SER A 187 -17.15 4.87 -11.68
CA SER A 187 -18.28 5.22 -12.55
C SER A 187 -19.37 6.05 -11.85
N GLN A 188 -19.43 6.03 -10.51
CA GLN A 188 -20.35 6.84 -9.71
C GLN A 188 -19.70 8.13 -9.18
N ARG A 189 -18.45 8.41 -9.58
CA ARG A 189 -17.68 9.60 -9.23
C ARG A 189 -17.42 10.44 -10.47
N SER A 190 -18.52 10.86 -11.12
CA SER A 190 -18.47 11.73 -12.32
C SER A 190 -17.85 13.10 -12.06
N ASP A 191 -17.69 13.48 -10.79
CA ASP A 191 -16.97 14.66 -10.34
C ASP A 191 -15.44 14.51 -10.47
N LEU A 192 -14.91 13.29 -10.64
CA LEU A 192 -13.48 13.03 -10.73
C LEU A 192 -13.05 12.70 -12.16
N ASN A 193 -12.11 13.47 -12.70
CA ASN A 193 -11.47 13.20 -13.98
C ASN A 193 -10.01 12.75 -13.78
N PRO A 194 -9.65 11.47 -14.01
CA PRO A 194 -8.31 10.95 -13.73
C PRO A 194 -7.26 11.49 -14.70
N VAL A 195 -6.06 11.74 -14.18
CA VAL A 195 -4.91 12.20 -14.97
C VAL A 195 -3.81 11.14 -14.99
N PHE A 196 -3.38 10.65 -13.82
CA PHE A 196 -2.44 9.53 -13.67
C PHE A 196 -2.63 8.85 -12.31
N SER A 197 -2.06 7.66 -12.17
CA SER A 197 -2.05 6.91 -10.91
C SER A 197 -0.72 6.20 -10.70
N PHE A 198 -0.35 5.91 -9.46
CA PHE A 198 0.91 5.25 -9.12
C PHE A 198 0.79 4.50 -7.80
N ASN A 199 1.72 3.58 -7.54
CA ASN A 199 1.91 2.92 -6.24
C ASN A 199 3.41 2.68 -5.99
N SER A 200 3.78 1.79 -5.07
CA SER A 200 5.20 1.51 -4.80
C SER A 200 5.95 0.80 -5.95
N ARG A 201 5.24 0.19 -6.90
CA ARG A 201 5.82 -0.61 -8.00
C ARG A 201 5.77 0.05 -9.37
N GLY A 202 4.87 0.99 -9.62
CA GLY A 202 4.71 1.55 -10.97
C GLY A 202 3.94 2.87 -11.05
N LEU A 203 4.03 3.48 -12.23
CA LEU A 203 3.32 4.68 -12.65
C LEU A 203 2.46 4.34 -13.88
N TRP A 204 1.17 4.67 -13.83
CA TRP A 204 0.21 4.53 -14.91
C TRP A 204 -0.33 5.91 -15.28
N ALA A 205 0.08 6.45 -16.42
CA ALA A 205 -0.51 7.65 -16.99
C ALA A 205 -1.70 7.28 -17.88
N GLY A 206 -2.88 7.84 -17.61
CA GLY A 206 -4.12 7.48 -18.30
C GLY A 206 -4.68 8.62 -19.18
N LEU A 207 -4.68 8.40 -20.50
CA LEU A 207 -5.53 8.96 -21.57
C LEU A 207 -5.60 10.47 -21.84
N SER A 208 -5.19 11.36 -20.93
CA SER A 208 -5.28 12.82 -21.18
C SER A 208 -3.99 13.38 -21.81
N LYS A 209 -4.00 13.59 -23.14
CA LYS A 209 -3.00 14.40 -23.87
C LYS A 209 -3.14 15.89 -23.54
N ALA A 210 -2.94 16.24 -22.28
CA ALA A 210 -2.69 17.60 -21.79
C ALA A 210 -2.78 17.55 -20.27
N THR A 211 -1.72 17.90 -19.56
CA THR A 211 -1.79 18.84 -18.42
C THR A 211 -0.45 19.06 -17.73
N THR A 212 -0.36 20.23 -17.12
CA THR A 212 0.66 20.84 -16.27
C THR A 212 1.06 20.06 -15.01
N SER A 213 0.49 18.87 -14.75
CA SER A 213 0.90 18.04 -13.62
C SER A 213 2.17 17.27 -13.96
N ASN A 214 3.15 17.24 -13.06
CA ASN A 214 4.42 16.52 -13.23
C ASN A 214 4.40 15.18 -12.45
N PRO A 215 4.12 14.03 -13.11
CA PRO A 215 4.05 12.72 -12.44
C PRO A 215 5.35 12.33 -11.74
N MET A 216 6.50 12.71 -12.31
CA MET A 216 7.82 12.39 -11.73
C MET A 216 8.04 13.12 -10.41
N ALA A 217 7.62 14.38 -10.30
CA ALA A 217 7.72 15.13 -9.04
C ALA A 217 6.85 14.52 -7.94
N ARG A 218 5.69 13.95 -8.28
CA ARG A 218 4.81 13.26 -7.32
C ARG A 218 5.36 11.89 -6.92
N LEU A 219 5.91 11.14 -7.87
CA LEU A 219 6.61 9.89 -7.58
C LEU A 219 7.80 10.11 -6.65
N SER A 220 8.57 11.19 -6.85
CA SER A 220 9.67 11.57 -5.96
C SER A 220 9.19 11.88 -4.54
N ARG A 221 8.09 12.63 -4.38
CA ARG A 221 7.48 12.88 -3.06
C ARG A 221 6.98 11.60 -2.40
N TRP A 222 6.35 10.71 -3.15
CA TRP A 222 5.97 9.39 -2.66
C TRP A 222 7.17 8.59 -2.13
N GLN A 223 8.29 8.59 -2.85
CA GLN A 223 9.52 7.92 -2.40
C GLN A 223 10.08 8.54 -1.11
N GLN A 224 9.95 9.86 -0.94
CA GLN A 224 10.31 10.53 0.31
C GLN A 224 9.40 10.09 1.46
N VAL A 225 8.09 10.01 1.24
CA VAL A 225 7.13 9.47 2.23
C VAL A 225 7.49 8.04 2.60
N VAL A 226 7.75 7.16 1.63
CA VAL A 226 8.16 5.76 1.89
C VAL A 226 9.45 5.70 2.70
N THR A 227 10.38 6.64 2.48
CA THR A 227 11.62 6.73 3.27
C THR A 227 11.32 7.14 4.71
N LYS A 228 10.45 8.13 4.93
CA LYS A 228 10.01 8.55 6.28
C LYS A 228 9.26 7.42 6.99
N LEU A 229 8.35 6.72 6.31
CA LEU A 229 7.64 5.57 6.88
C LEU A 229 8.60 4.53 7.45
N LYS A 230 9.71 4.22 6.75
CA LYS A 230 10.74 3.30 7.26
C LYS A 230 11.41 3.82 8.54
N GLN A 231 11.66 5.12 8.62
CA GLN A 231 12.20 5.77 9.84
C GLN A 231 11.20 5.69 11.00
N GLU A 232 9.91 5.77 10.70
CA GLU A 232 8.79 5.63 11.62
C GLU A 232 8.47 4.19 12.01
N GLY A 233 9.16 3.20 11.43
CA GLY A 233 8.96 1.78 11.74
C GLY A 233 7.96 1.05 10.82
N ILE A 234 7.60 1.64 9.69
CA ILE A 234 6.68 1.08 8.71
C ILE A 234 7.43 0.71 7.42
N SER A 235 7.42 -0.57 7.05
CA SER A 235 7.93 -1.06 5.75
C SER A 235 6.77 -1.55 4.89
N LEU A 236 6.71 -1.10 3.63
CA LEU A 236 5.64 -1.38 2.66
C LEU A 236 6.10 -2.26 1.49
#